data_AF-A0A2V9Z5X6-F1
#
_entry.id   AF-A0A2V9Z5X6-F1
#
_cell.length_a   1.000
_cell.length_b   1.000
_cell.length_c   1.000
_cell.angle_alpha   90.00
_cell.angle_beta   90.00
_cell.angle_gamma   90.00
#
_symmetry.space_group_name_H-M   'P 1'
#
loop_
_entity.id
_entity.type
_entity.pdbx_description
1 polymer ?
#
loop_
_entity_poly.entity_id
_entity_poly.type
_entity_poly.pdbx_seq_one_letter_code
_entity_poly.pdbx_strand_id
1 'polypeptide(L)'
;MVEAPHAEKHFTAGEFVRDVVIGMSDGLTVPFALAAGLSGAVPETRLIVIGGLAEIAAGSIAMGLGGYLAARGDREHYEQERQREEREVEEIPDEEAREVSKVFQSYGLTAEESTPIVDALRQRPQAWVDFMMRFELGLEEPEPRRALTSAVTIAGAYVAGGFIPLSPYMILANAWHGLVWSATVTLVALAGFGYIKGRFTGARPLRSASQTTVIGALAATAAFVLAKLIS
;
A
#
# COMPACT_ATOMS: atom_id res chain seq x y z
N MET A 1 4.53 26.12 -36.66
CA MET A 1 3.60 25.52 -35.68
C MET A 1 4.44 25.20 -34.46
N VAL A 2 4.14 25.81 -33.32
CA VAL A 2 4.85 25.55 -32.06
C VAL A 2 4.19 24.31 -31.47
N GLU A 3 4.89 23.17 -31.46
CA GLU A 3 4.46 21.98 -30.71
C GLU A 3 4.38 22.36 -29.23
N ALA A 4 3.18 22.28 -28.67
CA ALA A 4 3.03 22.35 -27.23
C ALA A 4 3.79 21.16 -26.63
N PRO A 5 4.60 21.35 -25.57
CA PRO A 5 5.24 20.22 -24.90
C PRO A 5 4.15 19.31 -24.34
N HIS A 6 4.05 18.10 -24.89
CA HIS A 6 3.26 17.01 -24.32
C HIS A 6 3.90 16.64 -22.97
N ALA A 7 3.45 17.29 -21.90
CA ALA A 7 3.83 16.95 -20.54
C ALA A 7 2.88 15.83 -20.05
N GLU A 8 3.22 14.58 -20.37
CA GLU A 8 2.58 13.43 -19.73
C GLU A 8 3.00 13.39 -18.25
N LYS A 9 2.07 13.73 -17.36
CA LYS A 9 2.25 13.56 -15.92
C LYS A 9 2.01 12.10 -15.57
N HIS A 10 3.06 11.28 -15.59
CA HIS A 10 3.01 9.96 -14.98
C HIS A 10 2.76 10.13 -13.47
N PHE A 11 1.63 9.61 -13.01
CA PHE A 11 1.06 9.90 -11.70
C PHE A 11 1.67 8.95 -10.66
N THR A 12 2.71 9.41 -9.96
CA THR A 12 3.29 8.73 -8.76
C THR A 12 2.30 8.62 -7.60
N ALA A 13 1.10 9.19 -7.73
CA ALA A 13 0.07 9.10 -6.70
C ALA A 13 -0.56 7.71 -6.56
N GLY A 14 -0.30 6.74 -7.45
CA GLY A 14 -0.76 5.36 -7.24
C GLY A 14 -0.17 4.73 -5.97
N GLU A 15 1.14 4.88 -5.80
CA GLU A 15 1.90 4.34 -4.68
C GLU A 15 1.59 5.04 -3.36
N PHE A 16 1.57 6.38 -3.37
CA PHE A 16 1.17 7.17 -2.20
C PHE A 16 -0.29 6.91 -1.78
N VAL A 17 -1.22 6.86 -2.74
CA VAL A 17 -2.64 6.57 -2.44
C VAL A 17 -2.78 5.15 -1.90
N ARG A 18 -2.03 4.17 -2.44
CA ARG A 18 -2.00 2.80 -1.90
C ARG A 18 -1.59 2.79 -0.43
N ASP A 19 -0.52 3.49 -0.08
CA ASP A 19 -0.01 3.55 1.29
C ASP A 19 -1.00 4.21 2.25
N VAL A 20 -1.59 5.35 1.86
CA VAL A 20 -2.66 5.99 2.64
C VAL A 20 -3.83 5.05 2.81
N VAL A 21 -4.23 4.33 1.75
CA VAL A 21 -5.36 3.41 1.82
C VAL A 21 -5.09 2.25 2.77
N ILE A 22 -3.88 1.69 2.74
CA ILE A 22 -3.46 0.62 3.66
C ILE A 22 -3.49 1.14 5.11
N GLY A 23 -2.81 2.25 5.40
CA GLY A 23 -2.74 2.82 6.74
C GLY A 23 -4.12 3.22 7.30
N MET A 24 -4.96 3.91 6.51
CA MET A 24 -6.30 4.29 6.95
C MET A 24 -7.26 3.12 7.15
N SER A 25 -7.17 2.09 6.30
CA SER A 25 -8.07 0.91 6.42
C SER A 25 -7.85 0.22 7.77
N ASP A 26 -6.60 -0.02 8.13
CA ASP A 26 -6.25 -0.69 9.38
C ASP A 26 -6.40 0.25 10.58
N GLY A 27 -5.97 1.51 10.44
CA GLY A 27 -6.11 2.54 11.47
C GLY A 27 -7.56 2.84 11.85
N LEU A 28 -8.53 2.73 10.93
CA LEU A 28 -9.93 2.83 11.31
C LEU A 28 -10.46 1.55 11.98
N THR A 29 -9.95 0.39 11.60
CA THR A 29 -10.56 -0.90 11.93
C THR A 29 -10.03 -1.47 13.24
N VAL A 30 -8.71 -1.52 13.42
CA VAL A 30 -8.09 -2.20 14.57
C VAL A 30 -8.28 -1.40 15.87
N PRO A 31 -8.00 -0.08 15.91
CA PRO A 31 -8.26 0.73 17.10
C PRO A 31 -9.74 0.77 17.48
N PHE A 32 -10.64 0.75 16.48
CA PHE A 32 -12.08 0.67 16.73
C PHE A 32 -12.48 -0.68 17.33
N ALA A 33 -12.00 -1.79 16.76
CA ALA A 33 -12.33 -3.11 17.25
C ALA A 33 -11.80 -3.31 18.68
N LEU A 34 -10.59 -2.85 18.97
CA LEU A 34 -10.03 -2.86 20.32
C LEU A 34 -10.88 -2.03 21.29
N ALA A 35 -11.21 -0.79 20.93
CA ALA A 35 -12.00 0.09 21.79
C ALA A 35 -13.41 -0.46 22.05
N ALA A 36 -14.04 -1.04 21.03
CA ALA A 36 -15.31 -1.75 21.17
C ALA A 36 -15.18 -2.97 22.10
N GLY A 37 -14.17 -3.81 21.89
CA GLY A 37 -13.82 -4.94 22.74
C GLY A 37 -13.71 -4.55 24.21
N LEU A 38 -12.85 -3.58 24.51
CA LEU A 38 -12.62 -3.11 25.87
C LEU A 38 -13.89 -2.51 26.49
N SER A 39 -14.73 -1.82 25.72
CA SER A 39 -16.01 -1.29 26.22
C SER A 39 -17.01 -2.37 26.65
N GLY A 40 -16.87 -3.60 26.11
CA GLY A 40 -17.66 -4.74 26.53
C GLY A 40 -17.18 -5.40 27.82
N ALA A 41 -15.92 -5.17 28.21
CA ALA A 41 -15.24 -5.86 29.31
C ALA A 41 -14.91 -4.95 30.51
N VAL A 42 -14.66 -3.65 30.29
CA VAL A 42 -14.29 -2.71 31.36
C VAL A 42 -15.20 -1.47 31.37
N PRO A 43 -15.63 -1.01 32.57
CA PRO A 43 -16.48 0.17 32.69
C PRO A 43 -15.69 1.49 32.61
N GLU A 44 -14.36 1.44 32.80
CA GLU A 44 -13.52 2.63 32.90
C GLU A 44 -13.00 3.10 31.55
N THR A 45 -13.54 4.23 31.07
CA THR A 45 -13.15 4.85 29.80
C THR A 45 -11.66 5.16 29.70
N ARG A 46 -11.01 5.45 30.83
CA ARG A 46 -9.57 5.72 30.88
C ARG A 46 -8.73 4.54 30.41
N LEU A 47 -9.12 3.31 30.76
CA LEU A 47 -8.42 2.10 30.32
C LEU A 47 -8.56 1.88 28.81
N ILE A 48 -9.75 2.19 28.26
CA ILE A 48 -10.00 2.14 26.81
C ILE A 48 -9.11 3.13 26.07
N VAL A 49 -9.00 4.37 26.57
CA VAL A 49 -8.14 5.40 25.95
C VAL A 49 -6.67 5.02 26.01
N ILE A 50 -6.17 4.54 27.16
CA ILE A 50 -4.77 4.11 27.29
C ILE A 50 -4.47 2.93 26.35
N GLY A 51 -5.35 1.93 26.33
CA GLY A 51 -5.21 0.77 25.44
C GLY A 51 -5.23 1.17 23.96
N GLY A 52 -6.17 2.04 23.56
CA GLY A 52 -6.27 2.55 22.20
C GLY A 52 -5.06 3.40 21.78
N LEU A 53 -4.55 4.29 22.63
CA LEU A 53 -3.35 5.07 22.31
C LEU A 53 -2.10 4.17 22.20
N ALA A 54 -1.97 3.18 23.08
CA ALA A 54 -0.87 2.22 23.03
C ALA A 54 -0.92 1.40 21.73
N GLU A 55 -2.12 0.97 21.33
CA GLU A 55 -2.31 0.23 20.09
C GLU A 55 -2.08 1.10 18.85
N ILE A 56 -2.53 2.37 18.82
CA ILE A 56 -2.23 3.30 17.73
C ILE A 56 -0.72 3.49 17.58
N ALA A 57 0.00 3.68 18.68
CA ALA A 57 1.44 3.84 18.67
C ALA A 57 2.15 2.57 18.17
N ALA A 58 1.81 1.41 18.72
CA ALA A 58 2.42 0.14 18.33
C ALA A 58 2.09 -0.24 16.87
N GLY A 59 0.82 -0.10 16.48
CA GLY A 59 0.32 -0.42 15.14
C GLY A 59 0.90 0.49 14.06
N SER A 60 0.97 1.81 14.31
CA SER A 60 1.57 2.74 13.34
C SER A 60 3.05 2.48 13.12
N ILE A 61 3.82 2.16 14.17
CA ILE A 61 5.22 1.77 14.07
C ILE A 61 5.35 0.46 13.28
N ALA A 62 4.58 -0.57 13.64
CA ALA A 62 4.63 -1.87 12.99
C ALA A 62 4.31 -1.77 11.49
N MET A 63 3.23 -1.06 11.13
CA MET A 63 2.83 -0.87 9.75
C MET A 63 3.80 0.03 8.96
N GLY A 64 4.30 1.11 9.58
CA GLY A 64 5.31 1.97 8.96
C GLY A 64 6.60 1.20 8.66
N LEU A 65 7.08 0.38 9.59
CA LEU A 65 8.23 -0.50 9.37
C LEU A 65 7.92 -1.57 8.31
N GLY A 66 6.72 -2.13 8.29
CA GLY A 66 6.28 -3.05 7.23
C GLY A 66 6.35 -2.42 5.84
N GLY A 67 5.87 -1.18 5.70
CA GLY A 67 5.98 -0.40 4.47
C GLY A 67 7.42 -0.09 4.07
N TYR A 68 8.26 0.27 5.04
CA TYR A 68 9.69 0.51 4.83
C TYR A 68 10.40 -0.73 4.30
N LEU A 69 10.21 -1.87 4.98
CA LEU A 69 10.88 -3.13 4.66
C LEU A 69 10.42 -3.68 3.32
N ALA A 70 9.12 -3.59 2.99
CA ALA A 70 8.60 -4.00 1.69
C ALA A 70 9.25 -3.19 0.55
N ALA A 71 9.18 -1.86 0.63
CA ALA A 71 9.76 -0.99 -0.40
C ALA A 71 11.30 -1.07 -0.47
N ARG A 72 11.97 -1.35 0.65
CA ARG A 72 13.41 -1.63 0.66
C ARG A 72 13.72 -2.97 0.00
N GLY A 73 12.92 -4.00 0.27
CA GLY A 73 13.05 -5.31 -0.37
C GLY A 73 12.88 -5.23 -1.89
N ASP A 74 11.90 -4.47 -2.37
CA ASP A 74 11.70 -4.21 -3.80
C ASP A 74 12.95 -3.58 -4.44
N ARG A 75 13.57 -2.62 -3.76
CA ARG A 75 14.82 -1.99 -4.20
C ARG A 75 16.00 -2.94 -4.20
N GLU A 76 16.19 -3.71 -3.13
CA GLU A 76 17.28 -4.69 -3.03
C GLU A 76 17.13 -5.78 -4.10
N HIS A 77 15.90 -6.22 -4.38
CA HIS A 77 15.63 -7.15 -5.48
C HIS A 77 15.97 -6.54 -6.85
N TYR A 78 15.53 -5.31 -7.12
CA TYR A 78 15.87 -4.60 -8.35
C TYR A 78 17.39 -4.46 -8.55
N GLU A 79 18.11 -4.04 -7.51
CA GLU A 79 19.57 -3.86 -7.58
C GLU A 79 20.30 -5.18 -7.82
N GLN A 80 19.81 -6.29 -7.25
CA GLN A 80 20.39 -7.62 -7.45
C GLN A 80 20.18 -8.14 -8.88
N GLU A 81 18.96 -8.03 -9.40
CA GLU A 81 18.67 -8.45 -10.79
C GLU A 81 19.41 -7.56 -11.79
N ARG A 82 19.48 -6.25 -11.56
CA ARG A 82 20.26 -5.34 -12.43
C ARG A 82 21.73 -5.73 -12.50
N GLN A 83 22.35 -6.03 -11.35
CA GLN A 83 23.75 -6.47 -11.33
C GLN A 83 23.94 -7.84 -12.00
N ARG A 84 22.92 -8.70 -11.97
CA ARG A 84 22.96 -9.99 -12.64
C ARG A 84 22.90 -9.80 -14.16
N GLU A 85 21.95 -8.99 -14.63
CA GLU A 85 21.79 -8.63 -16.04
C GLU A 85 23.04 -7.95 -16.61
N GLU A 86 23.65 -7.03 -15.85
CA GLU A 86 24.91 -6.37 -16.23
C GLU A 86 26.04 -7.38 -16.44
N ARG A 87 26.11 -8.45 -15.64
CA ARG A 87 27.10 -9.53 -15.81
C ARG A 87 26.75 -10.43 -17.00
N GLU A 88 25.48 -10.80 -17.16
CA GLU A 88 25.04 -11.70 -18.24
C GLU A 88 25.25 -11.07 -19.62
N VAL A 89 24.99 -9.76 -19.77
CA VAL A 89 25.29 -9.00 -21.00
C VAL A 89 26.79 -8.98 -21.34
N GLU A 90 27.68 -9.04 -20.35
CA GLU A 90 29.13 -9.08 -20.54
C GLU A 90 29.67 -10.51 -20.77
N GLU A 91 29.18 -11.49 -20.00
CA GLU A 91 29.71 -12.85 -19.97
C GLU A 91 29.10 -13.76 -21.06
N ILE A 92 27.81 -13.59 -21.37
CA ILE A 92 27.04 -14.43 -22.29
C ILE A 92 26.19 -13.62 -23.31
N PRO A 93 26.77 -12.64 -24.03
CA PRO A 93 26.03 -11.71 -24.91
C PRO A 93 25.25 -12.37 -26.06
N ASP A 94 25.62 -13.58 -26.47
CA ASP A 94 24.91 -14.34 -27.48
C ASP A 94 23.64 -15.01 -26.95
N GLU A 95 23.58 -15.34 -25.66
CA GLU A 95 22.37 -15.85 -25.02
C GLU A 95 21.41 -14.70 -24.75
N GLU A 96 21.88 -13.61 -24.13
CA GLU A 96 21.09 -12.41 -23.85
C GLU A 96 20.44 -11.79 -25.10
N ALA A 97 21.14 -11.82 -26.23
CA ALA A 97 20.59 -11.25 -27.47
C ALA A 97 19.46 -12.11 -28.05
N ARG A 98 19.47 -13.42 -27.78
CA ARG A 98 18.34 -14.28 -28.12
C ARG A 98 17.16 -13.95 -27.23
N GLU A 99 17.38 -13.54 -25.99
CA GLU A 99 16.32 -13.18 -25.04
C GLU A 99 15.63 -11.89 -25.47
N VAL A 100 16.40 -10.86 -25.85
CA VAL A 100 15.86 -9.65 -26.51
C VAL A 100 15.04 -10.00 -27.75
N SER A 101 15.54 -10.93 -28.57
CA SER A 101 14.83 -11.38 -29.77
C SER A 101 13.51 -12.08 -29.42
N LYS A 102 13.48 -12.91 -28.37
CA LYS A 102 12.25 -13.55 -27.86
C LYS A 102 11.25 -12.51 -27.38
N VAL A 103 11.71 -11.47 -26.67
CA VAL A 103 10.86 -10.35 -26.24
C VAL A 103 10.18 -9.71 -27.45
N PHE A 104 10.93 -9.32 -28.49
CA PHE A 104 10.33 -8.75 -29.70
C PHE A 104 9.38 -9.71 -30.43
N GLN A 105 9.71 -11.00 -30.50
CA GLN A 105 8.83 -12.02 -31.08
C GLN A 105 7.52 -12.16 -30.31
N SER A 106 7.52 -11.95 -28.99
CA SER A 106 6.29 -11.95 -28.17
C SER A 106 5.34 -10.79 -28.55
N TYR A 107 5.88 -9.70 -29.11
CA TYR A 107 5.12 -8.59 -29.69
C TYR A 107 4.77 -8.81 -31.17
N GLY A 108 5.11 -9.97 -31.75
CA GLY A 108 4.77 -10.34 -33.12
C GLY A 108 5.78 -9.88 -34.17
N LEU A 109 6.96 -9.39 -33.78
CA LEU A 109 8.01 -9.05 -34.74
C LEU A 109 8.68 -10.31 -35.27
N THR A 110 8.97 -10.31 -36.57
CA THR A 110 9.80 -11.34 -37.21
C THR A 110 11.27 -11.13 -36.86
N ALA A 111 12.08 -12.18 -37.00
CA ALA A 111 13.52 -12.08 -36.76
C ALA A 111 14.18 -11.01 -37.64
N GLU A 112 13.76 -10.91 -38.91
CA GLU A 112 14.28 -9.93 -39.87
C GLU A 112 14.01 -8.48 -39.43
N GLU A 113 12.89 -8.22 -38.76
CA GLU A 113 12.53 -6.91 -38.22
C GLU A 113 13.28 -6.57 -36.92
N SER A 114 13.49 -7.57 -36.04
CA SER A 114 14.11 -7.34 -34.72
C SER A 114 15.64 -7.38 -34.73
N THR A 115 16.27 -8.14 -35.65
CA THR A 115 17.74 -8.30 -35.67
C THR A 115 18.51 -6.97 -35.69
N PRO A 116 18.17 -5.98 -36.55
CA PRO A 116 18.87 -4.69 -36.54
C PRO A 116 18.74 -3.94 -35.21
N ILE A 117 17.64 -4.12 -34.49
CA ILE A 117 17.38 -3.49 -33.18
C ILE A 117 18.23 -4.17 -32.10
N VAL A 118 18.27 -5.50 -32.10
CA VAL A 118 19.10 -6.31 -31.19
C VAL A 118 20.58 -5.96 -31.38
N ASP A 119 21.06 -5.89 -32.62
CA ASP A 119 22.44 -5.50 -32.93
C ASP A 119 22.77 -4.06 -32.52
N ALA A 120 21.77 -3.17 -32.57
CA ALA A 120 21.92 -1.80 -32.08
C ALA A 120 21.95 -1.76 -30.53
N LEU A 121 21.18 -2.59 -29.84
CA LEU A 121 21.21 -2.70 -28.37
C LEU A 121 22.54 -3.30 -27.88
N ARG A 122 23.10 -4.27 -28.61
CA ARG A 122 24.43 -4.84 -28.34
C ARG A 122 25.55 -3.80 -28.23
N GLN A 123 25.43 -2.70 -28.97
CA GLN A 123 26.41 -1.60 -28.96
C GLN A 123 26.18 -0.60 -27.81
N ARG A 124 25.12 -0.79 -27.02
CA ARG A 124 24.68 0.12 -25.95
C ARG A 124 24.33 -0.68 -24.67
N PRO A 125 25.34 -1.20 -23.94
CA PRO A 125 25.12 -2.11 -22.82
C PRO A 125 24.12 -1.60 -21.77
N GLN A 126 24.18 -0.32 -21.40
CA GLN A 126 23.24 0.26 -20.43
C GLN A 126 21.79 0.23 -20.93
N ALA A 127 21.56 0.61 -22.19
CA ALA A 127 20.22 0.59 -22.78
C ALA A 127 19.70 -0.84 -23.01
N TRP A 128 20.61 -1.79 -23.20
CA TRP A 128 20.28 -3.22 -23.30
C TRP A 128 19.83 -3.76 -21.93
N VAL A 129 20.62 -3.53 -20.87
CA VAL A 129 20.25 -3.91 -19.50
C VAL A 129 18.91 -3.25 -19.11
N ASP A 130 18.75 -1.95 -19.35
CA ASP A 130 17.49 -1.26 -19.04
C ASP A 130 16.29 -1.84 -19.82
N PHE A 131 16.51 -2.28 -21.06
CA PHE A 131 15.49 -2.98 -21.86
C PHE A 131 15.12 -4.33 -21.23
N MET A 132 16.11 -5.14 -20.86
CA MET A 132 15.89 -6.47 -20.29
C MET A 132 15.20 -6.39 -18.93
N MET A 133 15.70 -5.51 -18.04
CA MET A 133 15.07 -5.21 -16.75
C MET A 133 13.58 -4.87 -16.91
N ARG A 134 13.23 -4.06 -17.91
CA ARG A 134 11.85 -3.61 -18.10
C ARG A 134 10.95 -4.60 -18.82
N PHE A 135 11.42 -5.19 -19.92
CA PHE A 135 10.57 -5.94 -20.86
C PHE A 135 10.65 -7.45 -20.68
N GLU A 136 11.73 -7.97 -20.12
CA GLU A 136 11.83 -9.37 -19.76
C GLU A 136 11.45 -9.58 -18.29
N LEU A 137 12.10 -8.87 -17.37
CA LEU A 137 11.90 -9.08 -15.94
C LEU A 137 10.68 -8.31 -15.39
N GLY A 138 10.19 -7.31 -16.12
CA GLY A 138 9.06 -6.48 -15.68
C GLY A 138 9.40 -5.58 -14.48
N LEU A 139 10.68 -5.28 -14.28
CA LEU A 139 11.21 -4.51 -13.16
C LEU A 139 11.45 -3.06 -13.58
N GLU A 140 10.80 -2.13 -12.89
CA GLU A 140 11.06 -0.69 -13.02
C GLU A 140 11.91 -0.19 -11.84
N GLU A 141 12.76 0.81 -12.09
CA GLU A 141 13.65 1.35 -11.06
C GLU A 141 12.85 1.99 -9.91
N PRO A 142 13.01 1.52 -8.66
CA PRO A 142 12.27 2.08 -7.53
C PRO A 142 12.74 3.49 -7.18
N GLU A 143 11.80 4.38 -6.81
CA GLU A 143 12.14 5.73 -6.38
C GLU A 143 13.10 5.71 -5.16
N PRO A 144 14.18 6.52 -5.14
CA PRO A 144 15.21 6.44 -4.09
C PRO A 144 14.70 6.63 -2.66
N ARG A 145 13.63 7.41 -2.49
CA ARG A 145 13.03 7.71 -1.18
C ARG A 145 11.75 6.92 -0.91
N ARG A 146 11.45 5.90 -1.73
CA ARG A 146 10.19 5.16 -1.65
C ARG A 146 10.00 4.51 -0.29
N ALA A 147 11.04 3.87 0.26
CA ALA A 147 10.98 3.18 1.55
C ALA A 147 10.60 4.11 2.70
N LEU A 148 11.27 5.26 2.83
CA LEU A 148 10.95 6.24 3.87
C LEU A 148 9.57 6.88 3.66
N THR A 149 9.23 7.21 2.41
CA THR A 149 7.95 7.83 2.08
C THR A 149 6.79 6.89 2.39
N SER A 150 6.91 5.61 2.04
CA SER A 150 5.94 4.55 2.37
C SER A 150 5.77 4.42 3.88
N ALA A 151 6.88 4.32 4.63
CA ALA A 151 6.86 4.19 6.07
C ALA A 151 6.08 5.33 6.76
N VAL A 152 6.42 6.58 6.43
CA VAL A 152 5.80 7.76 7.03
C VAL A 152 4.34 7.90 6.60
N THR A 153 4.02 7.61 5.35
CA THR A 153 2.67 7.74 4.81
C THR A 153 1.72 6.72 5.44
N ILE A 154 2.14 5.45 5.53
CA ILE A 154 1.35 4.39 6.17
C ILE A 154 1.17 4.68 7.65
N ALA A 155 2.26 4.98 8.37
CA ALA A 155 2.20 5.26 9.81
C ALA A 155 1.31 6.48 10.11
N GLY A 156 1.48 7.57 9.35
CA GLY A 156 0.68 8.79 9.51
C GLY A 156 -0.80 8.56 9.22
N ALA A 157 -1.13 7.83 8.15
CA ALA A 157 -2.50 7.45 7.83
C ALA A 157 -3.12 6.55 8.90
N TYR A 158 -2.34 5.62 9.45
CA TYR A 158 -2.79 4.75 10.54
C TYR A 158 -3.10 5.53 11.82
N VAL A 159 -2.20 6.44 12.22
CA VAL A 159 -2.42 7.33 13.37
C VAL A 159 -3.69 8.16 13.18
N ALA A 160 -3.83 8.80 12.01
CA ALA A 160 -5.01 9.60 11.69
C ALA A 160 -6.30 8.77 11.75
N GLY A 161 -6.26 7.54 11.21
CA GLY A 161 -7.37 6.60 11.24
C GLY A 161 -7.75 6.19 12.66
N GLY A 162 -6.76 5.89 13.50
CA GLY A 162 -6.99 5.39 14.86
C GLY A 162 -7.51 6.43 15.84
N PHE A 163 -7.20 7.70 15.63
CA PHE A 163 -7.78 8.77 16.44
C PHE A 163 -9.30 8.93 16.25
N ILE A 164 -9.83 8.56 15.08
CA ILE A 164 -11.26 8.69 14.79
C ILE A 164 -12.11 7.85 15.76
N PRO A 165 -11.94 6.52 15.88
CA PRO A 165 -12.69 5.71 16.84
C PRO A 165 -12.38 6.05 18.29
N LEU A 166 -11.18 6.55 18.59
CA LEU A 166 -10.79 6.82 19.97
C LEU A 166 -11.32 8.18 20.49
N SER A 167 -11.51 9.15 19.60
CA SER A 167 -11.91 10.51 19.96
C SER A 167 -13.15 10.62 20.85
N PRO A 168 -14.22 9.82 20.69
CA PRO A 168 -15.39 9.93 21.57
C PRO A 168 -15.11 9.49 23.00
N TYR A 169 -14.23 8.50 23.20
CA TYR A 169 -13.80 8.06 24.55
C TYR A 169 -12.91 9.09 25.24
N MET A 170 -12.19 9.93 24.49
CA MET A 170 -11.38 11.00 25.09
C MET A 170 -12.25 12.15 25.63
N ILE A 171 -13.46 12.32 25.10
CA ILE A 171 -14.37 13.42 25.44
C ILE A 171 -15.44 12.97 26.44
N LEU A 172 -15.97 11.75 26.28
CA LEU A 172 -17.08 11.23 27.07
C LEU A 172 -16.57 10.38 28.23
N ALA A 173 -17.00 10.70 29.45
CA ALA A 173 -16.58 9.94 30.63
C ALA A 173 -17.24 8.54 30.74
N ASN A 174 -18.38 8.31 30.07
CA ASN A 174 -19.14 7.08 30.16
C ASN A 174 -18.83 6.13 28.99
N ALA A 175 -18.35 4.92 29.30
CA ALA A 175 -17.91 3.94 28.32
C ALA A 175 -19.01 3.52 27.33
N TRP A 176 -20.26 3.38 27.78
CA TRP A 176 -21.39 3.04 26.90
C TRP A 176 -21.68 4.14 25.88
N HIS A 177 -21.73 5.40 26.31
CA HIS A 177 -21.90 6.53 25.40
C HIS A 177 -20.68 6.69 24.47
N GLY A 178 -19.47 6.46 24.99
CA GLY A 178 -18.24 6.40 24.20
C GLY A 178 -18.33 5.37 23.07
N LEU A 179 -18.82 4.16 23.36
CA LEU A 179 -19.02 3.11 22.38
C LEU A 179 -20.01 3.48 21.28
N VAL A 180 -21.18 4.01 21.65
CA VAL A 180 -22.22 4.37 20.67
C VAL A 180 -21.71 5.46 19.71
N TRP A 181 -21.06 6.49 20.25
CA TRP A 181 -20.50 7.58 19.43
C TRP A 181 -19.29 7.11 18.61
N SER A 182 -18.40 6.31 19.19
CA SER A 182 -17.26 5.71 18.49
C SER A 182 -17.71 4.85 17.32
N ALA A 183 -18.67 3.95 17.54
CA ALA A 183 -19.24 3.14 16.47
C ALA A 183 -19.87 3.99 15.37
N THR A 184 -20.64 5.01 15.73
CA THR A 184 -21.31 5.88 14.75
C THR A 184 -20.29 6.63 13.89
N VAL A 185 -19.34 7.31 14.52
CA VAL A 185 -18.33 8.11 13.81
C VAL A 185 -17.43 7.21 12.95
N THR A 186 -17.05 6.05 13.46
CA THR A 186 -16.17 5.12 12.73
C THR A 186 -16.87 4.48 11.55
N LEU A 187 -18.13 4.04 11.69
CA LEU A 187 -18.87 3.48 10.56
C LEU A 187 -19.10 4.51 9.45
N VAL A 188 -19.37 5.77 9.81
CA VAL A 188 -19.43 6.87 8.84
C VAL A 188 -18.08 7.10 8.17
N ALA A 189 -16.99 7.11 8.94
CA ALA A 189 -15.64 7.26 8.41
C ALA A 189 -15.24 6.11 7.48
N LEU A 190 -15.55 4.85 7.83
CA LEU A 190 -15.33 3.67 7.00
C LEU A 190 -16.13 3.72 5.71
N ALA A 191 -17.39 4.14 5.76
CA ALA A 191 -18.21 4.30 4.56
C ALA A 191 -17.67 5.40 3.63
N GLY A 192 -17.31 6.56 4.19
CA GLY A 192 -16.73 7.67 3.44
C GLY A 192 -15.37 7.32 2.83
N PHE A 193 -14.48 6.75 3.64
CA PHE A 193 -13.17 6.28 3.19
C PHE A 193 -13.30 5.18 2.13
N GLY A 194 -14.16 4.18 2.35
CA GLY A 194 -14.40 3.12 1.39
C GLY A 194 -14.97 3.62 0.06
N TYR A 195 -15.82 4.66 0.07
CA TYR A 195 -16.31 5.34 -1.14
C TYR A 195 -15.17 6.02 -1.90
N ILE A 196 -14.35 6.79 -1.20
CA ILE A 196 -13.18 7.49 -1.76
C ILE A 196 -12.18 6.49 -2.35
N LYS A 197 -11.85 5.45 -1.58
CA LYS A 197 -11.01 4.32 -2.02
C LYS A 197 -11.54 3.73 -3.33
N GLY A 198 -12.83 3.39 -3.39
CA GLY A 198 -13.43 2.81 -4.59
C GLY A 198 -13.35 3.73 -5.80
N ARG A 199 -13.53 5.04 -5.60
CA ARG A 199 -13.40 6.05 -6.67
C ARG A 199 -11.99 6.13 -7.25
N PHE A 200 -10.97 6.02 -6.39
CA PHE A 200 -9.55 6.09 -6.81
C PHE A 200 -9.03 4.78 -7.40
N THR A 201 -9.50 3.63 -6.91
CA THR A 201 -9.05 2.32 -7.41
C THR A 201 -9.82 1.84 -8.64
N GLY A 202 -10.76 2.64 -9.17
CA GLY A 202 -11.59 2.27 -10.32
C GLY A 202 -12.70 1.25 -10.00
N ALA A 203 -12.89 0.89 -8.73
CA ALA A 203 -13.96 0.01 -8.29
C ALA A 203 -15.31 0.76 -8.16
N ARG A 204 -16.43 0.03 -8.04
CA ARG A 204 -17.75 0.64 -7.76
C ARG A 204 -17.73 1.28 -6.37
N PRO A 205 -17.85 2.62 -6.22
CA PRO A 205 -17.64 3.30 -4.94
C PRO A 205 -18.55 2.82 -3.81
N LEU A 206 -19.85 2.64 -4.08
CA LEU A 206 -20.81 2.15 -3.09
C LEU A 206 -20.51 0.72 -2.62
N ARG A 207 -20.02 -0.14 -3.52
CA ARG A 207 -19.61 -1.50 -3.16
C ARG A 207 -18.39 -1.46 -2.24
N SER A 208 -17.37 -0.66 -2.59
CA SER A 208 -16.18 -0.48 -1.75
C SER A 208 -16.54 0.07 -0.36
N ALA A 209 -17.39 1.09 -0.29
CA ALA A 209 -17.91 1.63 0.97
C ALA A 209 -18.60 0.56 1.83
N SER A 210 -19.50 -0.22 1.23
CA SER A 210 -20.20 -1.31 1.94
C SER A 210 -19.24 -2.38 2.46
N GLN A 211 -18.25 -2.79 1.64
CA GLN A 211 -17.27 -3.80 2.04
C GLN A 211 -16.40 -3.32 3.20
N THR A 212 -15.85 -2.11 3.13
CA THR A 212 -15.02 -1.54 4.21
C THR A 212 -15.81 -1.40 5.50
N THR A 213 -17.06 -0.93 5.42
CA THR A 213 -17.93 -0.78 6.59
C THR A 213 -18.26 -2.13 7.22
N VAL A 214 -18.61 -3.14 6.40
CA VAL A 214 -18.95 -4.49 6.88
C VAL A 214 -17.73 -5.16 7.53
N ILE A 215 -16.55 -5.07 6.93
CA ILE A 215 -15.31 -5.63 7.50
C ILE A 215 -15.03 -4.97 8.86
N GLY A 216 -15.11 -3.65 8.95
CA GLY A 216 -14.90 -2.93 10.21
C GLY A 216 -15.92 -3.30 11.29
N ALA A 217 -17.21 -3.40 10.92
CA ALA A 217 -18.26 -3.85 11.82
C ALA A 217 -18.07 -5.28 12.31
N LEU A 218 -17.66 -6.20 11.42
CA LEU A 218 -17.36 -7.60 11.77
C LEU A 218 -16.16 -7.69 12.73
N ALA A 219 -15.08 -6.96 12.46
CA ALA A 219 -13.90 -6.93 13.33
C ALA A 219 -14.26 -6.44 14.74
N ALA A 220 -15.00 -5.33 14.84
CA ALA A 220 -15.45 -4.81 16.13
C ALA A 220 -16.42 -5.75 16.85
N THR A 221 -17.34 -6.38 16.12
CA THR A 221 -18.26 -7.37 16.71
C THR A 221 -17.50 -8.57 17.25
N ALA A 222 -16.52 -9.10 16.50
CA ALA A 222 -15.69 -10.20 16.94
C ALA A 222 -14.91 -9.85 18.21
N ALA A 223 -14.25 -8.68 18.23
CA ALA A 223 -13.53 -8.21 19.41
C ALA A 223 -14.44 -7.99 20.63
N PHE A 224 -15.63 -7.40 20.43
CA PHE A 224 -16.63 -7.22 21.48
C PHE A 224 -17.10 -8.56 22.07
N VAL A 225 -17.45 -9.53 21.21
CA VAL A 225 -17.90 -10.85 21.65
C VAL A 225 -16.79 -11.58 22.41
N LEU A 226 -15.57 -11.59 21.87
CA LEU A 226 -14.43 -12.23 22.54
C LEU A 226 -14.13 -11.62 23.90
N ALA A 227 -14.10 -10.29 23.99
CA ALA A 227 -13.88 -9.60 25.25
C ALA A 227 -14.95 -9.99 26.27
N LYS A 228 -16.24 -9.95 25.88
CA LYS A 228 -17.36 -10.32 26.74
C LYS A 228 -17.37 -11.78 27.20
N LEU A 229 -16.80 -12.69 26.42
CA LEU A 229 -16.69 -14.11 26.78
C LEU A 229 -15.62 -14.37 27.85
N ILE A 230 -14.61 -13.50 27.95
CA ILE A 230 -13.44 -13.69 28.82
C ILE A 230 -13.54 -12.82 30.09
N SER A 231 -14.28 -11.71 30.04
CA SER A 231 -14.50 -10.78 31.16
C SER A 231 -15.58 -11.19 32.15
#